data_AF-A0A3S2CG14-F1
#
_entry.id   AF-A0A3S2CG14-F1
#
_cell.length_a   1.000
_cell.length_b   1.000
_cell.length_c   1.000
_cell.angle_alpha   90.00
_cell.angle_beta   90.00
_cell.angle_gamma   90.00
#
_symmetry.space_group_name_H-M   'P 1'
#
loop_
_entity.id
_entity.type
_entity.pdbx_description
1 polymer ?
#
loop_
_entity_poly.entity_id
_entity_poly.type
_entity_poly.pdbx_seq_one_letter_code
_entity_poly.pdbx_strand_id
1 'polypeptide(L)'
;EERQALYRKLKLEGICESALNICITCDRQRSKGSPLGRWHNPEMDLYSTVCAVQNFWLAARAEGVGVGWVSIIEAQALKGLLSIPEHVTPVAYLCVGRVSEFAPKPDLETHGWGRRLPLPELIMSEIFCGQGEVPLKSTVARLNAVDAAPDQRVAPAVPQREPPKEASALSLSSLNFDDASASRASQAGSGTWPSMVLK
;
A
#
# COMPACT_ATOMS: atom_id res chain seq x y z
N GLU A 1 -14.80 26.07 -4.85
CA GLU A 1 -14.34 25.78 -6.22
C GLU A 1 -12.81 25.57 -6.30
N GLU A 2 -11.99 26.43 -5.70
CA GLU A 2 -10.51 26.30 -5.74
C GLU A 2 -9.94 24.96 -5.23
N ARG A 3 -10.45 24.41 -4.11
CA ARG A 3 -10.00 23.08 -3.63
C ARG A 3 -10.38 21.95 -4.60
N GLN A 4 -11.51 22.01 -5.29
CA GLN A 4 -11.86 20.98 -6.27
C GLN A 4 -10.92 21.04 -7.49
N ALA A 5 -10.53 22.24 -7.91
CA ALA A 5 -9.58 22.43 -9.00
C ALA A 5 -8.18 21.91 -8.65
N LEU A 6 -7.72 22.10 -7.40
CA LEU A 6 -6.46 21.54 -6.92
C LEU A 6 -6.51 20.00 -6.84
N TYR A 7 -7.61 19.45 -6.33
CA TYR A 7 -7.79 18.00 -6.18
C TYR A 7 -7.69 17.27 -7.52
N ARG A 8 -8.29 17.82 -8.58
CA ARG A 8 -8.29 17.23 -9.93
C ARG A 8 -6.90 17.19 -10.59
N LYS A 9 -5.94 17.97 -10.10
CA LYS A 9 -4.56 17.97 -10.61
C LYS A 9 -3.69 16.89 -9.97
N LEU A 10 -4.14 16.28 -8.87
CA LEU A 10 -3.40 15.23 -8.19
C LEU A 10 -3.60 13.92 -8.94
N LYS A 11 -2.50 13.22 -9.23
CA LYS A 11 -2.57 11.82 -9.66
C LYS A 11 -2.89 10.96 -8.42
N LEU A 12 -4.12 10.47 -8.34
CA LEU A 12 -4.63 9.74 -7.16
C LEU A 12 -4.64 8.22 -7.35
N GLU A 13 -4.26 7.75 -8.54
CA GLU A 13 -4.23 6.34 -8.89
C GLU A 13 -3.15 6.06 -9.95
N GLY A 14 -2.74 4.80 -10.06
CA GLY A 14 -1.83 4.32 -11.09
C GLY A 14 -2.20 2.91 -11.54
N ILE A 15 -3.51 2.63 -11.64
CA ILE A 15 -4.07 1.30 -11.91
C ILE A 15 -3.57 0.80 -13.26
N CYS A 16 -3.63 1.64 -14.29
CA CYS A 16 -3.23 1.30 -15.65
C CYS A 16 -1.71 1.31 -15.86
N GLU A 17 -0.98 2.13 -15.09
CA GLU A 17 0.47 2.28 -15.21
C GLU A 17 1.26 1.33 -14.33
N SER A 18 0.65 0.77 -13.29
CA SER A 18 1.31 -0.19 -12.42
C SER A 18 1.56 -1.52 -13.13
N ALA A 19 2.69 -2.14 -12.81
CA ALA A 19 3.04 -3.45 -13.37
C ALA A 19 2.18 -4.58 -12.77
N LEU A 20 1.71 -4.39 -11.53
CA LEU A 20 0.87 -5.34 -10.81
C LEU A 20 -0.16 -4.59 -9.97
N ASN A 21 -1.42 -5.02 -10.07
CA ASN A 21 -2.49 -4.58 -9.18
C ASN A 21 -2.84 -5.72 -8.21
N ILE A 22 -2.94 -5.42 -6.91
CA ILE A 22 -3.26 -6.38 -5.86
C ILE A 22 -4.51 -5.91 -5.10
N CYS A 23 -5.56 -6.73 -5.10
CA CYS A 23 -6.72 -6.54 -4.23
C CYS A 23 -6.55 -7.36 -2.95
N ILE A 24 -6.28 -6.69 -1.83
CA ILE A 24 -6.13 -7.31 -0.52
C ILE A 24 -7.48 -7.35 0.16
N THR A 25 -7.88 -8.53 0.62
CA THR A 25 -9.21 -8.79 1.17
C THR A 25 -9.16 -9.36 2.59
N CYS A 26 -10.20 -9.10 3.37
CA CYS A 26 -10.44 -9.69 4.67
C CYS A 26 -11.64 -10.64 4.60
N ASP A 27 -11.40 -11.93 4.86
CA ASP A 27 -12.46 -12.92 5.04
C ASP A 27 -13.06 -12.78 6.45
N ARG A 28 -14.29 -12.25 6.51
CA ARG A 28 -14.97 -11.95 7.77
C ARG A 28 -15.39 -13.22 8.54
N GLN A 29 -15.42 -14.37 7.87
CA GLN A 29 -15.88 -15.65 8.42
C GLN A 29 -14.76 -16.58 8.90
N ARG A 30 -13.52 -16.31 8.50
CA ARG A 30 -12.35 -17.16 8.82
C ARG A 30 -12.24 -17.56 10.30
N SER A 31 -12.59 -16.66 11.21
CA SER A 31 -12.49 -16.87 12.66
C SER A 31 -13.83 -17.17 13.36
N LYS A 32 -14.88 -17.57 12.62
CA LYS A 32 -16.22 -17.83 13.21
C LYS A 32 -16.21 -18.84 14.36
N GLY A 33 -15.31 -19.83 14.33
CA GLY A 33 -15.19 -20.85 15.38
C GLY A 33 -14.34 -20.44 16.59
N SER A 34 -13.61 -19.31 16.52
CA SER A 34 -12.80 -18.78 17.61
C SER A 34 -12.54 -17.29 17.39
N PRO A 35 -13.52 -16.41 17.71
CA PRO A 35 -13.41 -14.98 17.43
C PRO A 35 -12.62 -14.26 18.54
N LEU A 36 -11.48 -14.83 18.95
CA LEU A 36 -10.58 -14.19 19.91
C LEU A 36 -10.26 -12.77 19.42
N GLY A 37 -10.48 -11.77 20.28
CA GLY A 37 -10.29 -10.36 19.95
C GLY A 37 -11.42 -9.69 19.15
N ARG A 38 -12.41 -10.43 18.63
CA ARG A 38 -13.50 -9.88 17.80
C ARG A 38 -14.85 -9.72 18.50
N TRP A 39 -15.01 -10.28 19.70
CA TRP A 39 -16.26 -10.24 20.47
C TRP A 39 -16.77 -8.82 20.74
N HIS A 40 -15.90 -7.95 21.26
CA HIS A 40 -16.25 -6.57 21.60
C HIS A 40 -15.97 -5.59 20.45
N ASN A 41 -15.04 -5.93 19.54
CA ASN A 41 -14.73 -5.13 18.37
C ASN A 41 -14.69 -6.03 17.11
N PRO A 42 -15.76 -6.06 16.30
CA PRO A 42 -15.84 -6.94 15.14
C PRO A 42 -14.88 -6.56 14.02
N GLU A 43 -14.28 -5.35 14.03
CA GLU A 43 -13.37 -4.82 13.01
C GLU A 43 -11.91 -5.27 13.17
N MET A 44 -11.58 -5.98 14.26
CA MET A 44 -10.19 -6.39 14.53
C MET A 44 -9.58 -7.26 13.41
N ASP A 45 -10.40 -7.95 12.63
CA ASP A 45 -9.97 -8.69 11.43
C ASP A 45 -9.57 -7.76 10.27
N LEU A 46 -10.30 -6.67 10.07
CA LEU A 46 -9.95 -5.62 9.11
C LEU A 46 -8.64 -4.95 9.51
N TYR A 47 -8.48 -4.58 10.79
CA TYR A 47 -7.25 -3.96 11.29
C TYR A 47 -6.04 -4.89 11.15
N SER A 48 -6.22 -6.18 11.41
CA SER A 48 -5.19 -7.19 11.16
C SER A 48 -4.76 -7.22 9.70
N THR A 49 -5.72 -7.07 8.78
CA THR A 49 -5.46 -7.03 7.34
C THR A 49 -4.68 -5.77 6.96
N VAL A 50 -4.99 -4.62 7.55
CA VAL A 50 -4.24 -3.36 7.33
C VAL A 50 -2.78 -3.49 7.82
N CYS A 51 -2.52 -4.18 8.94
CA CYS A 51 -1.15 -4.45 9.37
C CYS A 51 -0.36 -5.26 8.34
N ALA A 52 -1.00 -6.23 7.69
CA ALA A 52 -0.36 -6.99 6.60
C ALA A 52 -0.06 -6.09 5.39
N VAL A 53 -0.97 -5.18 5.03
CA VAL A 53 -0.73 -4.17 3.98
C VAL A 53 0.49 -3.31 4.32
N GLN A 54 0.60 -2.84 5.57
CA GLN A 54 1.72 -2.01 6.00
C GLN A 54 3.06 -2.75 5.95
N ASN A 55 3.09 -4.02 6.39
CA ASN A 55 4.30 -4.85 6.28
C ASN A 55 4.71 -5.06 4.83
N PHE A 56 3.75 -5.36 3.95
CA PHE A 56 4.00 -5.48 2.51
C PHE A 56 4.60 -4.18 1.94
N TRP A 57 4.04 -3.03 2.31
CA TRP A 57 4.51 -1.73 1.84
C TRP A 57 5.95 -1.43 2.27
N LEU A 58 6.29 -1.70 3.53
CA LEU A 58 7.64 -1.52 4.06
C LEU A 58 8.65 -2.46 3.39
N ALA A 59 8.28 -3.73 3.18
CA ALA A 59 9.11 -4.70 2.48
C ALA A 59 9.32 -4.29 1.01
N ALA A 60 8.26 -3.91 0.30
CA ALA A 60 8.35 -3.41 -1.06
C ALA A 60 9.30 -2.20 -1.16
N ARG A 61 9.22 -1.26 -0.22
CA ARG A 61 10.12 -0.09 -0.17
C ARG A 61 11.58 -0.50 0.01
N ALA A 62 11.85 -1.49 0.85
CA ALA A 62 13.20 -2.04 1.06
C ALA A 62 13.75 -2.74 -0.19
N GLU A 63 12.87 -3.31 -1.02
CA GLU A 63 13.20 -3.97 -2.30
C GLU A 63 13.21 -3.01 -3.51
N GLY A 64 13.08 -1.69 -3.30
CA GLY A 64 13.03 -0.71 -4.39
C GLY A 64 11.75 -0.77 -5.23
N VAL A 65 10.66 -1.30 -4.66
CA VAL A 65 9.33 -1.40 -5.27
C VAL A 65 8.42 -0.31 -4.69
N GLY A 66 7.80 0.47 -5.58
CA GLY A 66 6.77 1.43 -5.24
C GLY A 66 5.41 0.75 -5.03
N VAL A 67 4.66 1.26 -4.06
CA VAL A 67 3.29 0.82 -3.76
C VAL A 67 2.44 2.07 -3.58
N GLY A 68 1.28 2.09 -4.22
CA GLY A 68 0.26 3.14 -4.07
C GLY A 68 -1.09 2.53 -3.72
N TRP A 69 -1.74 3.04 -2.68
CA TRP A 69 -3.08 2.62 -2.29
C TRP A 69 -4.14 3.45 -3.01
N VAL A 70 -5.06 2.80 -3.71
CA VAL A 70 -6.24 3.43 -4.32
C VAL A 70 -7.49 3.08 -3.51
N SER A 71 -8.16 4.10 -2.98
CA SER A 71 -9.36 3.94 -2.12
C SER A 71 -10.63 4.58 -2.69
N ILE A 72 -10.52 5.34 -3.78
CA ILE A 72 -11.66 5.93 -4.50
C ILE A 72 -12.16 4.90 -5.51
N ILE A 73 -12.71 3.80 -4.99
CA ILE A 73 -13.21 2.66 -5.78
C ILE A 73 -14.55 2.23 -5.21
N GLU A 74 -15.53 1.95 -6.07
CA GLU A 74 -16.80 1.38 -5.66
C GLU A 74 -16.61 -0.08 -5.24
N ALA A 75 -16.74 -0.36 -3.94
CA ALA A 75 -16.48 -1.68 -3.39
C ALA A 75 -17.35 -2.79 -4.02
N GLN A 76 -18.62 -2.51 -4.34
CA GLN A 76 -19.51 -3.52 -4.94
C GLN A 76 -19.14 -3.82 -6.39
N ALA A 77 -18.80 -2.80 -7.18
CA ALA A 77 -18.28 -3.01 -8.53
C ALA A 77 -16.97 -3.83 -8.50
N LEU A 78 -16.07 -3.54 -7.56
CA LEU A 78 -14.83 -4.30 -7.38
C LEU A 78 -15.11 -5.76 -7.00
N LYS A 79 -16.06 -6.01 -6.07
CA LYS A 79 -16.47 -7.37 -5.71
C LYS A 79 -17.05 -8.12 -6.90
N GLY A 80 -17.92 -7.47 -7.68
CA GLY A 80 -18.51 -8.05 -8.89
C GLY A 80 -17.45 -8.39 -9.94
N LEU A 81 -16.51 -7.47 -10.20
CA LEU A 81 -15.44 -7.66 -11.17
C LEU A 81 -14.52 -8.84 -10.81
N LEU A 82 -14.16 -8.96 -9.53
CA LEU A 82 -13.21 -9.96 -9.04
C LEU A 82 -13.89 -11.23 -8.49
N SER A 83 -15.21 -11.37 -8.66
CA SER A 83 -16.00 -12.48 -8.10
C SER A 83 -15.78 -12.70 -6.59
N ILE A 84 -15.63 -11.61 -5.83
CA ILE A 84 -15.37 -11.67 -4.39
C ILE A 84 -16.68 -12.02 -3.66
N PRO A 85 -16.70 -13.09 -2.84
CA PRO A 85 -17.91 -13.50 -2.11
C PRO A 85 -18.41 -12.43 -1.15
N GLU A 86 -19.70 -12.51 -0.81
CA GLU A 86 -20.35 -11.46 0.01
C GLU A 86 -19.65 -11.25 1.36
N HIS A 87 -19.20 -12.34 1.97
CA HIS A 87 -18.58 -12.35 3.29
C HIS A 87 -17.09 -11.94 3.29
N VAL A 88 -16.52 -11.64 2.13
CA VAL A 88 -15.15 -11.16 1.98
C VAL A 88 -15.18 -9.67 1.68
N THR A 89 -14.44 -8.90 2.46
CA THR A 89 -14.37 -7.44 2.35
C THR A 89 -13.07 -7.03 1.66
N PRO A 90 -13.11 -6.34 0.51
CA PRO A 90 -11.93 -5.66 -0.02
C PRO A 90 -11.44 -4.60 0.98
N VAL A 91 -10.16 -4.67 1.35
CA VAL A 91 -9.53 -3.74 2.32
C VAL A 91 -8.65 -2.73 1.59
N ALA A 92 -7.79 -3.19 0.67
CA ALA A 92 -6.89 -2.31 -0.07
C ALA A 92 -6.80 -2.74 -1.53
N TYR A 93 -6.76 -1.76 -2.43
CA TYR A 93 -6.35 -1.96 -3.81
C TYR A 93 -5.00 -1.28 -3.99
N LEU A 94 -3.97 -2.09 -4.26
CA LEU A 94 -2.59 -1.63 -4.35
C LEU A 94 -2.10 -1.68 -5.79
N CYS A 95 -1.56 -0.55 -6.25
CA CYS A 95 -0.80 -0.44 -7.48
C CYS A 95 0.68 -0.63 -7.13
N VAL A 96 1.33 -1.61 -7.75
CA VAL A 96 2.69 -2.05 -7.42
C VAL A 96 3.57 -2.04 -8.66
N GLY A 97 4.79 -1.52 -8.53
CA GLY A 97 5.73 -1.47 -9.64
C GLY A 97 7.11 -1.00 -9.22
N ARG A 98 8.12 -1.27 -10.05
CA ARG A 98 9.45 -0.69 -9.83
C ARG A 98 9.41 0.81 -10.11
N VAL A 99 10.16 1.57 -9.33
CA VAL A 99 10.26 3.02 -9.46
C VAL A 99 11.71 3.44 -9.68
N SER A 100 11.92 4.49 -10.46
CA SER A 100 13.24 5.10 -10.66
C SER A 100 13.72 5.86 -9.43
N GLU A 101 12.78 6.49 -8.72
CA GLU A 101 13.04 7.28 -7.52
C GLU A 101 11.84 7.28 -6.58
N PHE A 102 12.10 7.62 -5.32
CA PHE A 102 11.07 7.86 -4.33
C PHE A 102 11.04 9.35 -3.99
N ALA A 103 9.85 9.94 -3.98
CA ALA A 103 9.68 11.34 -3.60
C ALA A 103 10.20 11.58 -2.17
N PRO A 104 10.95 12.67 -1.91
CA PRO A 104 11.48 12.97 -0.59
C PRO A 104 10.42 13.46 0.41
N LYS A 105 9.22 13.80 -0.09
CA LYS A 105 8.08 14.30 0.70
C LYS A 105 6.76 13.75 0.14
N PRO A 106 5.69 13.70 0.94
CA PRO A 106 4.38 13.30 0.45
C PRO A 106 3.90 14.23 -0.68
N ASP A 107 3.39 13.66 -1.78
CA ASP A 107 2.96 14.45 -2.95
C ASP A 107 1.85 15.44 -2.62
N LEU A 108 0.94 15.08 -1.72
CA LEU A 108 -0.11 15.97 -1.24
C LEU A 108 0.45 17.21 -0.52
N GLU A 109 1.61 17.07 0.13
CA GLU A 109 2.31 18.20 0.74
C GLU A 109 2.99 19.06 -0.30
N THR A 110 3.69 18.44 -1.25
CA THR A 110 4.34 19.14 -2.37
C THR A 110 3.35 19.97 -3.19
N HIS A 111 2.13 19.47 -3.37
CA HIS A 111 1.06 20.16 -4.12
C HIS A 111 0.18 21.08 -3.25
N GLY A 112 0.53 21.28 -1.96
CA GLY A 112 -0.20 22.17 -1.06
C GLY A 112 -1.62 21.70 -0.69
N TRP A 113 -1.93 20.41 -0.88
CA TRP A 113 -3.23 19.82 -0.53
C TRP A 113 -3.37 19.63 0.99
N GLY A 114 -2.30 19.19 1.64
CA GLY A 114 -2.22 18.98 3.08
C GLY A 114 -0.81 19.22 3.57
N ARG A 115 -0.61 19.20 4.88
CA ARG A 115 0.74 19.25 5.48
C ARG A 115 0.80 18.22 6.59
N ARG A 116 1.98 17.64 6.81
CA ARG A 116 2.20 16.82 8.01
C ARG A 116 1.82 17.60 9.26
N LEU A 117 0.98 17.00 10.11
CA LEU A 117 0.59 17.59 11.38
C LEU A 117 1.76 17.49 12.37
N PRO A 118 1.98 18.51 13.24
CA PRO A 118 3.02 18.45 14.25
C PRO A 118 2.76 17.33 15.25
N LEU A 119 3.72 16.41 15.42
CA LEU A 119 3.59 15.29 16.36
C LEU A 119 3.22 15.71 17.80
N PRO A 120 3.74 16.83 18.37
CA PRO A 120 3.31 17.28 19.69
C PRO A 120 1.80 17.57 19.82
N GLU A 121 1.10 17.85 18.72
CA GLU A 121 -0.35 18.07 18.74
C GLU A 121 -1.14 16.77 18.73
N LEU A 122 -0.49 15.62 18.45
CA LEU A 122 -1.13 14.31 18.27
C LEU A 122 -0.86 13.34 19.43
N ILE A 123 -0.09 13.75 20.44
CA ILE A 123 0.24 12.94 21.61
C ILE A 123 -0.44 13.56 22.83
N MET A 124 -1.12 12.71 23.61
CA MET A 124 -1.83 13.08 24.83
C MET A 124 -1.24 12.33 26.02
N SER A 125 -1.40 12.88 27.23
CA SER A 125 -1.00 12.23 28.49
C SER A 125 -2.22 12.04 29.37
N GLU A 126 -2.46 10.82 29.84
CA GLU A 126 -3.56 10.42 30.72
C GLU A 126 -4.98 10.58 30.15
N ILE A 127 -5.34 11.76 29.66
CA ILE A 127 -6.68 12.13 29.20
C ILE A 127 -6.57 12.80 27.83
N PHE A 128 -7.52 12.49 26.95
CA PHE A 128 -7.60 13.12 25.63
C PHE A 128 -7.77 14.64 25.75
N CYS A 129 -6.80 15.41 25.26
CA CYS A 129 -6.74 16.87 25.40
C CYS A 129 -6.77 17.33 26.88
N GLY A 130 -6.07 16.60 27.74
CA GLY A 130 -6.03 16.84 29.18
C GLY A 130 -5.17 18.04 29.59
N GLN A 131 -5.32 18.46 30.84
CA GLN A 131 -4.41 19.43 31.46
C GLN A 131 -3.06 18.77 31.79
N GLY A 132 -1.96 19.52 31.70
CA GLY A 132 -0.62 19.02 32.09
C GLY A 132 0.22 18.41 30.96
N GLU A 133 -0.20 18.48 29.70
CA GLU A 133 0.55 17.92 28.56
C GLU A 133 1.78 18.75 28.14
N VAL A 134 1.94 19.97 28.69
CA VAL A 134 3.01 20.91 28.31
C VAL A 134 4.42 20.29 28.39
N PRO A 135 4.81 19.58 29.47
CA PRO A 135 6.13 18.96 29.56
C PRO A 135 6.35 17.87 28.50
N LEU A 136 5.34 17.03 28.24
CA LEU A 136 5.39 15.98 27.22
C LEU A 136 5.55 16.59 25.82
N LYS A 137 4.67 17.54 25.48
CA LYS A 137 4.66 18.21 24.17
C LYS A 137 5.98 18.95 23.91
N SER A 138 6.52 19.63 24.93
CA SER A 138 7.83 20.30 24.83
C SER A 138 8.97 19.30 24.62
N THR A 139 8.93 18.12 25.24
CA THR A 139 9.95 17.09 25.09
C THR A 139 9.93 16.48 23.69
N VAL A 140 8.75 16.14 23.19
CA VAL A 140 8.55 15.63 21.82
C VAL A 140 9.01 16.67 20.79
N ALA A 141 8.68 17.95 20.99
CA ALA A 141 9.11 19.02 20.10
C ALA A 141 10.65 19.12 20.00
N ARG A 142 11.36 18.95 21.13
CA ARG A 142 12.83 18.93 21.14
C ARG A 142 13.40 17.71 20.43
N LEU A 143 12.84 16.51 20.64
CA LEU A 143 13.30 15.29 19.95
C LEU A 143 13.15 15.42 18.43
N ASN A 144 12.00 15.89 17.97
CA ASN A 144 11.78 16.14 16.54
C ASN A 144 12.75 17.18 15.95
N ALA A 145 13.17 18.17 16.72
CA ALA A 145 14.14 19.17 16.26
C ALA A 145 15.56 18.60 16.11
N VAL A 146 15.92 17.58 16.90
CA VAL A 146 17.20 16.87 16.79
C VAL A 146 17.23 15.96 15.55
N ASP A 147 16.10 15.34 15.20
CA ASP A 147 15.95 14.50 14.01
C ASP A 147 15.64 15.28 12.72
N ALA A 148 15.38 16.59 12.81
CA ALA A 148 15.09 17.46 11.66
C ALA A 148 16.34 17.90 10.87
N ALA A 149 17.53 17.42 11.22
CA ALA A 149 18.64 17.39 10.25
C ALA A 149 18.13 16.64 9.00
N PRO A 150 18.41 17.13 7.77
CA PRO A 150 17.80 16.56 6.58
C PRO A 150 18.13 15.07 6.53
N ASP A 151 17.11 14.23 6.73
CA ASP A 151 17.25 12.80 6.55
C ASP A 151 17.39 12.54 5.05
N GLN A 152 18.61 12.72 4.56
CA GLN A 152 19.03 12.36 3.21
C GLN A 152 19.05 10.84 3.03
N ARG A 153 18.68 10.05 4.05
CA ARG A 153 18.48 8.61 3.93
C ARG A 153 17.10 8.30 3.35
N VAL A 154 16.77 8.91 2.21
CA VAL A 154 15.97 8.17 1.23
C VAL A 154 16.85 6.98 0.89
N ALA A 155 16.51 5.79 1.40
CA ALA A 155 17.23 4.58 1.03
C ALA A 155 17.32 4.60 -0.50
N PRO A 156 18.53 4.64 -1.09
CA PRO A 156 18.67 4.74 -2.53
C PRO A 156 17.83 3.63 -3.14
N ALA A 157 17.21 3.89 -4.30
CA ALA A 157 16.58 2.82 -5.05
C ALA A 157 17.60 1.67 -5.11
N VAL A 158 17.24 0.50 -4.57
CA VAL A 158 18.14 -0.64 -4.54
C VAL A 158 18.64 -0.85 -5.97
N PRO A 159 19.96 -0.90 -6.21
CA PRO A 159 20.50 -1.10 -7.55
C PRO A 159 19.78 -2.28 -8.19
N GLN A 160 19.22 -2.04 -9.37
CA GLN A 160 18.37 -3.01 -10.04
C GLN A 160 19.20 -4.28 -10.24
N ARG A 161 18.88 -5.34 -9.48
CA ARG A 161 19.45 -6.66 -9.77
C ARG A 161 18.81 -7.09 -11.09
N GLU A 162 19.60 -7.14 -12.15
CA GLU A 162 19.14 -7.73 -13.42
C GLU A 162 18.63 -9.14 -13.12
N PRO A 163 17.46 -9.54 -13.64
CA PRO A 163 17.04 -10.92 -13.56
C PRO A 163 18.16 -11.80 -14.16
N PRO A 164 18.55 -12.91 -13.52
CA PRO A 164 19.59 -13.78 -14.05
C PRO A 164 19.27 -14.13 -15.50
N LYS A 165 20.25 -13.97 -16.39
CA LYS A 165 20.16 -14.34 -17.82
C LYS A 165 20.26 -15.86 -18.02
N GLU A 166 19.62 -16.65 -17.16
CA GLU A 166 19.51 -18.09 -17.33
C GLU A 166 18.06 -18.45 -17.62
N ALA A 167 17.86 -19.13 -18.75
CA ALA A 167 16.62 -19.82 -19.01
C ALA A 167 16.49 -20.99 -18.01
N SER A 168 15.32 -21.09 -17.39
CA SER A 168 14.78 -22.28 -16.70
C SER A 168 15.20 -22.51 -15.24
N ALA A 169 14.21 -22.63 -14.36
CA ALA A 169 13.99 -23.79 -13.47
C ALA A 169 13.05 -23.45 -12.29
N LEU A 170 11.81 -23.04 -12.57
CA LEU A 170 10.69 -23.33 -11.66
C LEU A 170 9.65 -24.12 -12.45
N SER A 171 9.91 -25.43 -12.52
CA SER A 171 8.85 -26.42 -12.65
C SER A 171 7.95 -26.28 -11.42
N LEU A 172 6.93 -25.46 -11.52
CA LEU A 172 5.72 -25.62 -10.71
C LEU A 172 5.11 -26.95 -11.13
N SER A 173 5.42 -28.01 -10.37
CA SER A 173 4.76 -29.29 -10.52
C SER A 173 3.27 -29.08 -10.30
N SER A 174 2.54 -29.13 -11.41
CA SER A 174 1.09 -29.18 -11.49
C SER A 174 0.57 -30.42 -10.76
N LEU A 175 0.16 -30.27 -9.51
CA LEU A 175 -0.81 -31.16 -8.91
C LEU A 175 -1.94 -30.32 -8.33
N ASN A 176 -3.08 -30.43 -9.00
CA ASN A 176 -4.44 -30.10 -8.57
C ASN A 176 -4.86 -28.63 -8.72
N PHE A 177 -4.94 -28.17 -9.97
CA PHE A 177 -6.03 -27.29 -10.39
C PHE A 177 -6.30 -27.56 -11.87
N ASP A 178 -7.56 -27.82 -12.21
CA ASP A 178 -8.14 -28.05 -13.55
C ASP A 178 -8.45 -29.50 -13.94
N ASP A 179 -9.54 -30.00 -13.34
CA ASP A 179 -10.58 -30.66 -14.12
C ASP A 179 -11.59 -29.58 -14.57
N ALA A 180 -11.19 -28.73 -15.53
CA ALA A 180 -12.11 -27.83 -16.24
C ALA A 180 -11.47 -27.29 -17.55
N SER A 181 -11.78 -27.99 -18.64
CA SER A 181 -11.95 -27.44 -19.99
C SER A 181 -10.74 -26.86 -20.75
N ALA A 182 -10.05 -27.76 -21.44
CA ALA A 182 -9.87 -27.78 -22.90
C ALA A 182 -9.66 -26.46 -23.69
N SER A 183 -8.43 -26.37 -24.20
CA SER A 183 -8.01 -25.92 -25.54
C SER A 183 -8.20 -24.45 -25.94
N ARG A 184 -7.08 -23.75 -26.18
CA ARG A 184 -6.57 -23.45 -27.53
C ARG A 184 -5.21 -22.76 -27.45
N ALA A 185 -4.29 -23.27 -28.25
CA ALA A 185 -2.95 -22.74 -28.45
C ALA A 185 -2.98 -21.43 -29.26
N SER A 186 -2.10 -20.47 -28.94
CA SER A 186 -1.09 -19.97 -29.90
C SER A 186 -0.11 -18.97 -29.28
N GLN A 187 1.17 -19.34 -29.36
CA GLN A 187 2.37 -18.54 -29.66
C GLN A 187 2.74 -17.30 -28.83
N ALA A 188 3.91 -17.44 -28.23
CA ALA A 188 4.73 -16.44 -27.58
C ALA A 188 5.27 -15.39 -28.56
N GLY A 189 5.27 -14.12 -28.12
CA GLY A 189 6.08 -13.05 -28.67
C GLY A 189 6.98 -12.50 -27.56
N SER A 190 8.29 -12.70 -27.69
CA SER A 190 9.31 -12.13 -26.82
C SER A 190 9.44 -10.63 -27.09
N GLY A 191 8.99 -9.80 -26.13
CA GLY A 191 9.19 -8.35 -26.14
C GLY A 191 9.99 -7.91 -24.92
N THR A 192 11.15 -7.32 -25.16
CA THR A 192 11.95 -6.60 -24.17
C THR A 192 11.21 -5.33 -23.72
N TRP A 193 11.05 -5.14 -22.42
CA TRP A 193 10.37 -3.98 -21.84
C TRP A 193 11.34 -2.79 -21.69
N PRO A 194 11.08 -1.61 -22.27
CA PRO A 194 11.86 -0.42 -21.99
C PRO A 194 11.47 0.19 -20.62
N SER A 195 12.47 0.70 -19.90
CA SER A 195 12.32 1.40 -18.61
C SER A 195 11.35 2.57 -18.70
N MET A 196 10.32 2.56 -17.88
CA MET A 196 9.38 3.67 -17.72
C MET A 196 9.84 4.58 -16.57
N VAL A 197 10.11 5.84 -16.90
CA VAL A 197 10.29 6.92 -15.92
C VAL A 197 8.91 7.54 -15.68
N LEU A 198 8.37 7.35 -14.49
CA LEU A 198 7.19 8.09 -14.05
C LEU A 198 7.65 9.49 -13.60
N LYS A 199 7.17 10.51 -14.31
CA LYS A 199 7.23 11.93 -13.91
C LYS A 199 5.96 12.31 -13.15
#